data_AF-A0A7K4A2B5-F1
#
_entry.id   AF-A0A7K4A2B5-F1
#
_cell.length_a   1.000
_cell.length_b   1.000
_cell.length_c   1.000
_cell.angle_alpha   90.00
_cell.angle_beta   90.00
_cell.angle_gamma   90.00
#
_symmetry.space_group_name_H-M   'P 1'
#
loop_
_entity.id
_entity.type
_entity.pdbx_description
1 polymer ?
#
loop_
_entity_poly.entity_id
_entity_poly.type
_entity_poly.pdbx_seq_one_letter_code
_entity_poly.pdbx_strand_id
1 'polypeptide(L)'
;MDYARTGGIAAFDDRLVIFDNGQAVYSRRIAKGEFTLPEDRLSEMKSLLSDADFPSLASSYPAPSPGADYFSYTLTHDGKTVTTETGGIPDPLIAVISRLDAILADYAPLT
;
A
#
# COMPACT_ATOMS: atom_id res chain seq x y z
N MET A 1 8.20 5.14 2.46
CA MET A 1 6.86 4.54 2.56
C MET A 1 7.00 3.03 2.48
N ASP A 2 6.39 2.28 3.40
CA ASP A 2 6.32 0.80 3.40
C ASP A 2 4.85 0.38 3.32
N TYR A 3 4.54 -0.48 2.37
CA TYR A 3 3.20 -0.96 2.07
C TYR A 3 3.22 -2.48 2.03
N ALA A 4 2.29 -3.12 2.72
CA ALA A 4 2.05 -4.55 2.62
C ALA A 4 0.58 -4.84 2.37
N ARG A 5 0.32 -5.85 1.52
CA ARG A 5 -1.00 -6.38 1.22
C ARG A 5 -0.98 -7.89 1.27
N THR A 6 -1.87 -8.47 2.07
CA THR A 6 -2.04 -9.91 2.17
C THR A 6 -3.49 -10.33 2.00
N GLY A 7 -3.74 -11.60 1.70
CA GLY A 7 -5.09 -12.17 1.66
C GLY A 7 -5.72 -12.17 0.28
N GLY A 8 -7.06 -12.11 0.24
CA GLY A 8 -7.84 -12.37 -0.97
C GLY A 8 -7.77 -13.82 -1.47
N ILE A 9 -8.58 -14.12 -2.49
CA ILE A 9 -8.72 -15.49 -3.04
C ILE A 9 -7.42 -16.06 -3.64
N ALA A 10 -6.49 -15.21 -4.06
CA ALA A 10 -5.21 -15.63 -4.63
C ALA A 10 -4.10 -15.77 -3.55
N ALA A 11 -4.43 -15.50 -2.28
CA ALA A 11 -3.48 -15.41 -1.18
C ALA A 11 -2.28 -14.52 -1.57
N PHE A 12 -2.58 -13.26 -1.86
CA PHE A 12 -1.58 -12.23 -2.08
C PHE A 12 -0.66 -12.13 -0.86
N ASP A 13 0.60 -11.85 -1.15
CA ASP A 13 1.65 -11.55 -0.18
C ASP A 13 2.59 -10.58 -0.88
N ASP A 14 2.15 -9.32 -0.92
CA ASP A 14 2.86 -8.22 -1.57
C ASP A 14 3.45 -7.30 -0.50
N ARG A 15 4.66 -6.82 -0.74
CA ARG A 15 5.28 -5.71 -0.03
C ARG A 15 5.95 -4.77 -1.03
N LEU A 16 5.81 -3.47 -0.80
CA LEU A 16 6.43 -2.41 -1.57
C LEU A 16 7.03 -1.40 -0.60
N VAL A 17 8.33 -1.13 -0.75
CA VAL A 17 9.01 -0.05 -0.04
C VAL A 17 9.47 0.98 -1.06
N ILE A 18 8.99 2.21 -0.93
CA ILE A 18 9.39 3.36 -1.75
C ILE A 18 10.24 4.30 -0.87
N PHE A 19 11.45 4.59 -1.32
CA PHE A 19 12.40 5.51 -0.69
C PHE A 19 12.20 6.94 -1.20
N ASP A 20 12.71 7.92 -0.46
CA ASP A 20 12.50 9.35 -0.76
C ASP A 20 13.13 9.83 -2.07
N ASN A 21 14.09 9.08 -2.59
CA ASN A 21 14.74 9.31 -3.88
C ASN A 21 14.02 8.61 -5.05
N GLY A 22 12.87 7.96 -4.80
CA GLY A 22 12.12 7.22 -5.81
C GLY A 22 12.61 5.81 -6.05
N GLN A 23 13.73 5.37 -5.47
CA GLN A 23 14.07 3.95 -5.49
C GLN A 23 12.95 3.16 -4.81
N ALA A 24 12.60 2.02 -5.36
CA ALA A 24 11.63 1.12 -4.77
C ALA A 24 12.12 -0.32 -4.81
N VAL A 25 11.77 -1.08 -3.78
CA VAL A 25 11.94 -2.53 -3.71
C VAL A 25 10.60 -3.17 -3.48
N TYR A 26 10.34 -4.29 -4.15
CA TYR A 26 9.12 -5.05 -3.97
C TYR A 26 9.43 -6.51 -3.72
N SER A 27 8.55 -7.15 -2.96
CA SER A 27 8.45 -8.59 -2.86
C SER A 27 7.01 -9.00 -3.05
N ARG A 28 6.79 -10.03 -3.85
CA ARG A 28 5.54 -10.71 -4.07
C ARG A 28 5.77 -12.19 -3.80
N ARG A 29 4.69 -12.96 -3.72
CA ARG A 29 4.73 -14.41 -3.46
C ARG A 29 5.74 -15.20 -4.32
N ILE A 30 5.88 -14.85 -5.61
CA ILE A 30 6.75 -15.57 -6.56
C ILE A 30 7.88 -14.72 -7.16
N ALA A 31 7.93 -13.43 -6.84
CA ALA A 31 8.83 -12.48 -7.49
C ALA A 31 9.32 -11.43 -6.51
N LYS A 32 10.54 -10.94 -6.71
CA LYS A 32 11.09 -9.80 -5.99
C LYS A 32 11.97 -9.01 -6.93
N GLY A 33 12.10 -7.73 -6.69
CA GLY A 33 12.91 -6.87 -7.52
C GLY A 33 12.93 -5.44 -7.03
N GLU A 34 13.47 -4.59 -7.88
CA GLU A 34 13.59 -3.17 -7.64
C GLU A 34 13.28 -2.41 -8.92
N PHE A 35 12.81 -1.17 -8.74
CA PHE A 35 12.58 -0.23 -9.84
C PHE A 35 12.76 1.19 -9.31
N THR A 36 12.95 2.13 -10.23
CA THR A 36 12.95 3.56 -9.87
C THR A 36 11.61 4.15 -10.28
N LEU A 37 10.88 4.66 -9.28
CA LEU A 37 9.66 5.40 -9.48
C LEU A 37 9.99 6.80 -10.03
N PRO A 38 9.41 7.21 -11.18
CA PRO A 38 9.61 8.55 -11.72
C PRO A 38 9.18 9.65 -10.74
N GLU A 39 9.83 10.82 -10.83
CA GLU A 39 9.65 11.93 -9.89
C GLU A 39 8.20 12.44 -9.82
N ASP A 40 7.50 12.48 -10.95
CA ASP A 40 6.09 12.85 -11.03
C ASP A 40 5.20 11.88 -10.25
N ARG A 41 5.46 10.56 -10.36
CA ARG A 41 4.72 9.52 -9.62
C ARG A 41 5.06 9.51 -8.13
N LEU A 42 6.32 9.78 -7.78
CA LEU A 42 6.72 9.94 -6.38
C LEU A 42 6.05 11.15 -5.74
N SER A 43 6.00 12.28 -6.46
CA SER A 43 5.34 13.51 -6.00
C SER A 43 3.84 13.29 -5.82
N GLU A 44 3.20 12.61 -6.78
CA GLU A 44 1.80 12.19 -6.68
C GLU A 44 1.53 11.37 -5.41
N MET A 45 2.39 10.39 -5.09
CA MET A 45 2.26 9.59 -3.86
C MET A 45 2.37 10.44 -2.59
N LYS A 46 3.33 11.38 -2.56
CA LYS A 46 3.49 12.30 -1.42
C LYS A 46 2.27 13.20 -1.24
N SER A 47 1.69 13.71 -2.33
CA SER A 47 0.44 14.48 -2.29
C SER A 47 -0.71 13.65 -1.75
N LEU A 48 -0.91 12.41 -2.20
CA LEU A 48 -1.97 11.54 -1.70
C LEU A 48 -1.86 11.25 -0.20
N LEU A 49 -0.64 11.05 0.32
CA LEU A 49 -0.40 10.85 1.75
C LEU A 49 -0.70 12.12 2.57
N SER A 50 -0.38 13.29 2.01
CA SER A 50 -0.71 14.59 2.60
C SER A 50 -2.21 14.86 2.60
N ASP A 51 -2.88 14.62 1.48
CA ASP A 51 -4.33 14.82 1.30
C ASP A 51 -5.13 13.87 2.20
N ALA A 52 -4.59 12.67 2.46
CA ALA A 52 -5.17 11.70 3.38
C ALA A 52 -4.99 12.08 4.86
N ASP A 53 -4.25 13.15 5.17
CA ASP A 53 -3.79 13.53 6.50
C ASP A 53 -3.26 12.30 7.27
N PHE A 54 -2.38 11.54 6.60
CA PHE A 54 -1.89 10.26 7.11
C PHE A 54 -1.38 10.32 8.57
N PRO A 55 -0.63 11.37 9.00
CA PRO A 55 -0.19 11.54 10.38
C PRO A 55 -1.31 11.64 11.42
N SER A 56 -2.56 11.91 11.03
CA SER A 56 -3.72 12.02 11.93
C SER A 56 -4.64 10.80 11.98
N LEU A 57 -4.57 9.88 11.01
CA LEU A 57 -5.36 8.63 10.98
C LEU A 57 -5.25 7.77 12.26
N ALA A 58 -6.28 7.00 12.62
CA ALA A 58 -6.12 5.95 13.63
C ALA A 58 -5.12 4.88 13.16
N SER A 59 -4.46 4.19 14.11
CA SER A 59 -3.51 3.12 13.78
C SER A 59 -4.18 1.86 13.23
N SER A 60 -5.47 1.66 13.44
CA SER A 60 -6.19 0.47 12.99
C SER A 60 -7.64 0.75 12.62
N TYR A 61 -8.08 0.18 11.50
CA TYR A 61 -9.45 0.21 11.00
C TYR A 61 -9.89 -1.21 10.59
N PRO A 62 -10.41 -2.01 11.53
CA PRO A 62 -10.88 -3.36 11.26
C PRO A 62 -12.19 -3.34 10.47
N ALA A 63 -12.50 -4.44 9.80
CA ALA A 63 -13.80 -4.62 9.19
C ALA A 63 -14.91 -4.73 10.26
N PRO A 64 -16.13 -4.21 10.00
CA PRO A 64 -17.27 -4.40 10.90
C PRO A 64 -17.67 -5.87 11.11
N SER A 65 -17.31 -6.75 10.16
CA SER A 65 -17.58 -8.19 10.22
C SER A 65 -16.48 -8.93 9.47
N PRO A 66 -16.00 -10.07 9.99
CA PRO A 66 -14.91 -10.82 9.38
C PRO A 66 -15.34 -11.44 8.05
N GLY A 67 -14.42 -11.47 7.09
CA GLY A 67 -14.58 -12.16 5.81
C GLY A 67 -13.38 -13.04 5.51
N ALA A 68 -13.61 -14.25 5.01
CA ALA A 68 -12.54 -15.20 4.72
C ALA A 68 -11.59 -14.72 3.60
N ASP A 69 -12.13 -13.96 2.65
CA ASP A 69 -11.41 -13.52 1.45
C ASP A 69 -11.00 -12.05 1.49
N TYR A 70 -10.92 -11.46 2.68
CA TYR A 70 -10.51 -10.06 2.81
C TYR A 70 -9.03 -9.87 2.49
N PHE A 71 -8.74 -8.69 1.95
CA PHE A 71 -7.40 -8.16 1.94
C PHE A 71 -7.11 -7.49 3.27
N SER A 72 -5.90 -7.67 3.78
CA SER A 72 -5.34 -6.88 4.87
C SER A 72 -4.24 -5.99 4.31
N TYR A 73 -4.21 -4.75 4.78
CA TYR A 73 -3.29 -3.71 4.35
C TYR A 73 -2.54 -3.16 5.56
N THR A 74 -1.23 -2.97 5.41
CA THR A 74 -0.38 -2.26 6.37
C THR A 74 0.37 -1.17 5.63
N LEU A 75 0.25 0.07 6.11
CA LEU A 75 0.89 1.25 5.53
C LEU A 75 1.75 1.89 6.61
N THR A 76 3.03 2.14 6.33
CA THR A 76 3.94 2.84 7.24
C THR A 76 4.62 4.02 6.53
N HIS A 77 4.40 5.22 7.05
CA HIS A 77 4.98 6.47 6.57
C HIS A 77 5.41 7.32 7.76
N ASP A 78 6.62 7.88 7.72
CA ASP A 78 7.17 8.78 8.74
C ASP A 78 7.03 8.26 10.18
N GLY A 79 7.29 6.96 10.36
CA GLY A 79 7.23 6.29 11.65
C GLY A 79 5.82 5.94 12.14
N LYS A 80 4.77 6.34 11.41
CA LYS A 80 3.39 5.97 11.71
C LYS A 80 2.96 4.76 10.89
N THR A 81 2.37 3.77 11.57
CA THR A 81 1.78 2.60 10.94
C THR A 81 0.25 2.63 11.07
N VAL A 82 -0.44 2.36 9.95
CA VAL A 82 -1.88 2.21 9.85
C VAL A 82 -2.21 0.84 9.25
N THR A 83 -3.07 0.08 9.92
CA THR A 83 -3.60 -1.20 9.44
C THR A 83 -5.07 -1.09 9.07
N THR A 84 -5.47 -1.70 7.97
CA THR A 84 -6.89 -1.79 7.58
C THR A 84 -7.14 -3.07 6.79
N GLU A 85 -8.39 -3.38 6.52
CA GLU A 85 -8.79 -4.56 5.75
C GLU A 85 -10.02 -4.26 4.90
N THR A 86 -10.35 -5.15 3.96
CA THR A 86 -11.56 -5.03 3.14
C THR A 86 -12.79 -4.79 4.00
N GLY A 87 -13.55 -3.72 3.70
CA GLY A 87 -14.72 -3.31 4.48
C GLY A 87 -14.41 -2.40 5.69
N GLY A 88 -13.14 -2.23 6.05
CA GLY A 88 -12.67 -1.29 7.08
C GLY A 88 -11.84 -0.12 6.54
N ILE A 89 -11.59 -0.03 5.23
CA ILE A 89 -10.75 1.02 4.64
C ILE A 89 -11.40 2.39 4.84
N PRO A 90 -10.76 3.34 5.54
CA PRO A 90 -11.29 4.68 5.69
C PRO A 90 -11.15 5.45 4.37
N ASP A 91 -12.12 6.33 4.06
CA ASP A 91 -12.18 7.08 2.79
C ASP A 91 -10.85 7.74 2.38
N PRO A 92 -10.08 8.39 3.28
CA PRO A 92 -8.80 9.01 2.91
C PRO A 92 -7.76 8.01 2.39
N LEU A 93 -7.81 6.74 2.78
CA LEU A 93 -6.84 5.72 2.36
C LEU A 93 -7.17 5.06 1.02
N ILE A 94 -8.39 5.23 0.49
CA ILE A 94 -8.81 4.57 -0.75
C ILE A 94 -7.87 4.97 -1.90
N ALA A 95 -7.60 6.26 -2.05
CA ALA A 95 -6.72 6.76 -3.13
C ALA A 95 -5.26 6.32 -2.95
N VAL A 96 -4.76 6.32 -1.70
CA VAL A 96 -3.40 5.88 -1.36
C VAL A 96 -3.19 4.41 -1.72
N ILE A 97 -4.08 3.53 -1.25
CA ILE A 97 -4.01 2.08 -1.49
C ILE A 97 -4.14 1.79 -3.00
N SER A 98 -5.13 2.41 -3.66
CA SER A 98 -5.32 2.25 -5.10
C SER A 98 -4.07 2.63 -5.90
N ARG A 99 -3.36 3.68 -5.47
CA ARG A 99 -2.14 4.11 -6.14
C ARG A 99 -0.97 3.16 -5.92
N LEU A 100 -0.80 2.65 -4.70
CA LEU A 100 0.23 1.65 -4.38
C LEU A 100 0.00 0.34 -5.16
N ASP A 101 -1.26 -0.08 -5.27
CA ASP A 101 -1.66 -1.23 -6.07
C ASP A 101 -1.33 -1.03 -7.56
N ALA A 102 -1.61 0.16 -8.10
CA ALA A 102 -1.28 0.51 -9.48
C ALA A 102 0.25 0.50 -9.72
N ILE A 103 1.05 1.05 -8.80
CA ILE A 103 2.53 1.01 -8.90
C ILE A 103 3.02 -0.43 -8.95
N LEU A 104 2.50 -1.30 -8.08
CA LEU A 104 2.85 -2.72 -8.12
C LEU A 104 2.47 -3.35 -9.46
N ALA A 105 1.30 -3.06 -10.02
CA ALA A 105 0.87 -3.59 -11.31
C ALA A 105 1.77 -3.12 -12.47
N ASP A 106 2.16 -1.85 -12.49
CA ASP A 106 2.96 -1.24 -13.56
C ASP A 106 4.42 -1.72 -13.56
N TYR A 107 5.04 -1.86 -12.37
CA TYR A 107 6.49 -2.07 -12.24
C TYR A 107 6.87 -3.48 -11.75
N ALA A 108 5.90 -4.25 -11.27
CA ALA A 108 6.13 -5.60 -10.74
C ALA A 108 5.01 -6.56 -11.20
N PRO A 109 4.78 -6.75 -12.51
CA PRO A 109 3.69 -7.58 -12.98
C PRO A 109 3.87 -9.04 -12.56
N LEU A 110 2.75 -9.73 -12.33
CA LEU A 110 2.70 -11.16 -12.03
C LEU A 110 2.87 -11.94 -13.35
N THR A 111 4.08 -12.01 -13.90
CA THR A 111 4.41 -12.80 -15.10
C THR A 111 5.21 -14.03 -14.75
#